data_AF-V9HU80-F1
#
_entry.id   AF-V9HU80-F1
#
_cell.length_a   1.000
_cell.length_b   1.000
_cell.length_c   1.000
_cell.angle_alpha   90.00
_cell.angle_beta   90.00
_cell.angle_gamma   90.00
#
_symmetry.space_group_name_H-M   'P 1'
#
loop_
_entity.id
_entity.type
_entity.pdbx_description
1 polymer ?
#
loop_
_entity_poly.entity_id
_entity_poly.type
_entity_poly.pdbx_seq_one_letter_code
_entity_poly.pdbx_strand_id
1 'polypeptide(L)'
;MSYVAENPFFYHWYPFFTFLLGTGCRIGEAIGMRWEDVDMDKRIISVNHGLTYYDRHENSYKCEFRVSLPKTDAGIRSVPMMQPVYDVLKDEYERQTEEGFCEEYVDGMTGFIFTNRFGMPHNPQAVNRAIKRIVDAHNAEEEVRAKKEKREPVIIPRFSCHIFRHTFASRFCENETNVKVIQEVMGHSDISTTMNIYAEVSNHVTKASLENLAKNLDVF
;
A
#
# COMPACT_ATOMS: atom_id res chain seq x y z
N MET A 1 -4.24 -8.97 -8.35
CA MET A 1 -5.12 -9.01 -7.17
C MET A 1 -6.02 -10.24 -7.17
N SER A 2 -6.71 -10.59 -8.27
CA SER A 2 -7.58 -11.78 -8.33
C SER A 2 -6.90 -13.07 -7.89
N TYR A 3 -5.65 -13.32 -8.33
CA TYR A 3 -4.88 -14.49 -7.89
C TYR A 3 -4.73 -14.59 -6.36
N VAL A 4 -4.56 -13.47 -5.66
CA VAL A 4 -4.47 -13.47 -4.19
C VAL A 4 -5.85 -13.70 -3.58
N ALA A 5 -6.88 -13.03 -4.09
CA ALA A 5 -8.25 -13.11 -3.57
C ALA A 5 -8.86 -14.52 -3.68
N GLU A 6 -8.60 -15.21 -4.79
CA GLU A 6 -9.19 -16.53 -5.09
C GLU A 6 -8.37 -17.69 -4.53
N ASN A 7 -7.13 -17.46 -4.11
CA ASN A 7 -6.24 -18.51 -3.65
C ASN A 7 -6.44 -18.81 -2.15
N PRO A 8 -6.80 -20.04 -1.76
CA PRO A 8 -7.10 -20.39 -0.37
C PRO A 8 -5.90 -20.28 0.58
N PHE A 9 -4.67 -20.22 0.06
CA PHE A 9 -3.47 -20.02 0.86
C PHE A 9 -3.07 -18.55 0.98
N PHE A 10 -3.51 -17.67 0.07
CA PHE A 10 -3.04 -16.27 0.02
C PHE A 10 -4.13 -15.23 0.25
N TYR A 11 -5.42 -15.62 0.27
CA TYR A 11 -6.54 -14.70 0.44
C TYR A 11 -6.43 -13.78 1.66
N HIS A 12 -5.82 -14.25 2.75
CA HIS A 12 -5.60 -13.45 3.96
C HIS A 12 -4.68 -12.22 3.74
N TRP A 13 -3.89 -12.19 2.65
CA TRP A 13 -3.12 -11.00 2.26
C TRP A 13 -3.92 -9.99 1.43
N TYR A 14 -5.10 -10.37 0.94
CA TYR A 14 -5.90 -9.52 0.07
C TYR A 14 -6.28 -8.19 0.72
N PRO A 15 -6.80 -8.13 1.97
CA PRO A 15 -7.11 -6.85 2.61
C PRO A 15 -5.90 -5.94 2.70
N PHE A 16 -4.76 -6.47 3.12
CA PHE A 16 -3.52 -5.71 3.29
C PHE A 16 -2.98 -5.13 1.98
N PHE A 17 -2.97 -5.92 0.90
CA PHE A 17 -2.50 -5.44 -0.40
C PHE A 17 -3.49 -4.47 -1.05
N THR A 18 -4.80 -4.69 -0.88
CA THR A 18 -5.83 -3.73 -1.31
C THR A 18 -5.66 -2.40 -0.58
N PHE A 19 -5.40 -2.42 0.73
CA PHE A 19 -5.12 -1.21 1.51
C PHE A 19 -3.89 -0.46 0.98
N LEU A 20 -2.77 -1.16 0.75
CA LEU A 20 -1.54 -0.55 0.23
C LEU A 20 -1.75 0.08 -1.15
N LEU A 21 -2.38 -0.66 -2.07
CA LEU A 21 -2.69 -0.16 -3.42
C LEU A 21 -3.74 0.94 -3.41
N GLY A 22 -4.59 0.98 -2.39
CA GLY A 22 -5.71 1.90 -2.34
C GLY A 22 -5.44 3.22 -1.61
N THR A 23 -4.41 3.25 -0.78
CA THR A 23 -4.07 4.41 0.05
C THR A 23 -2.70 5.01 -0.28
N GLY A 24 -1.85 4.25 -0.98
CA GLY A 24 -0.47 4.64 -1.22
C GLY A 24 0.40 4.70 0.04
N CYS A 25 -0.06 4.17 1.19
CA CYS A 25 0.71 4.20 2.42
C CYS A 25 2.09 3.54 2.26
N ARG A 26 3.09 4.06 2.98
CA ARG A 26 4.36 3.37 3.16
C ARG A 26 4.12 2.09 3.95
N ILE A 27 4.98 1.09 3.77
CA ILE A 27 4.78 -0.22 4.42
C ILE A 27 4.68 -0.13 5.95
N GLY A 28 5.51 0.71 6.59
CA GLY A 28 5.44 0.92 8.03
C GLY A 28 4.16 1.61 8.48
N GLU A 29 3.63 2.55 7.69
CA GLU A 29 2.35 3.22 7.95
C GLU A 29 1.19 2.21 7.86
N ALA A 30 1.19 1.34 6.84
CA ALA A 30 0.17 0.31 6.68
C ALA A 30 0.24 -0.75 7.78
N ILE A 31 1.43 -1.23 8.14
CA ILE A 31 1.63 -2.19 9.24
C ILE A 31 1.20 -1.57 10.58
N GLY A 32 1.49 -0.28 10.78
CA GLY A 32 1.15 0.43 12.00
C GLY A 32 -0.28 0.91 12.08
N MET A 33 -1.10 0.73 11.04
CA MET A 33 -2.48 1.23 11.01
C MET A 33 -3.32 0.61 12.13
N ARG A 34 -4.06 1.43 12.88
CA ARG A 34 -4.95 1.00 13.98
C ARG A 34 -6.39 1.39 13.69
N TRP A 35 -7.33 0.74 14.35
CA TRP A 35 -8.75 1.09 14.22
C TRP A 35 -9.06 2.52 14.67
N GLU A 36 -8.32 3.06 15.65
CA GLU A 36 -8.46 4.46 16.09
C GLU A 36 -8.12 5.48 15.00
N ASP A 37 -7.33 5.08 13.99
CA ASP A 37 -6.91 5.97 12.90
C ASP A 37 -7.88 5.96 11.71
N VAL A 38 -8.96 5.17 11.79
CA VAL A 38 -9.90 4.90 10.70
C VAL A 38 -11.29 5.40 11.07
N ASP A 39 -11.75 6.45 10.39
CA ASP A 39 -13.13 6.94 10.49
C ASP A 39 -13.97 6.30 9.37
N MET A 40 -14.67 5.22 9.69
CA MET A 40 -15.50 4.47 8.73
C MET A 40 -16.73 5.25 8.26
N ASP A 41 -17.26 6.16 9.08
CA ASP A 41 -18.43 6.96 8.74
C ASP A 41 -18.07 8.06 7.73
N LYS A 42 -16.97 8.78 8.00
CA LYS A 42 -16.47 9.82 7.09
C LYS A 42 -15.65 9.25 5.94
N ARG A 43 -15.29 7.96 6.00
CA ARG A 43 -14.41 7.28 5.03
C ARG A 43 -13.05 7.95 4.91
N ILE A 44 -12.44 8.25 6.05
CA ILE A 44 -11.13 8.91 6.14
C ILE A 44 -10.17 8.06 6.96
N ILE A 45 -8.95 7.89 6.45
CA ILE A 45 -7.83 7.25 7.16
C ILE A 45 -6.85 8.34 7.58
N SER A 46 -6.54 8.44 8.86
CA SER A 46 -5.53 9.34 9.41
C SER A 46 -4.17 8.65 9.46
N VAL A 47 -3.29 8.95 8.50
CA VAL A 47 -1.91 8.48 8.52
C VAL A 47 -1.07 9.42 9.37
N ASN A 48 -0.79 9.04 10.62
CA ASN A 48 -0.08 9.89 11.59
C ASN A 48 1.07 9.17 12.34
N HIS A 49 1.31 7.88 12.05
CA HIS A 49 2.43 7.09 12.55
C HIS A 49 2.70 5.89 11.63
N GLY A 50 3.74 5.14 11.95
CA GLY A 50 3.97 3.80 11.40
C GLY A 50 4.72 2.93 12.38
N LEU A 51 4.86 1.65 12.06
CA LEU A 51 5.69 0.71 12.80
C LEU A 51 7.00 0.44 12.07
N THR A 52 8.07 0.40 12.85
CA THR A 52 9.41 0.01 12.42
C THR A 52 9.86 -1.21 13.20
N TYR A 53 10.65 -2.08 12.56
CA TYR A 53 11.14 -3.32 13.14
C TYR A 53 12.66 -3.38 12.95
N TYR A 54 13.42 -3.09 14.00
CA TYR A 54 14.87 -3.04 13.97
C TYR A 54 15.49 -3.65 15.23
N ASP A 55 16.78 -3.95 15.14
CA ASP A 55 17.55 -4.60 16.20
C ASP A 55 17.85 -3.63 17.35
N ARG A 56 17.76 -4.13 18.58
CA ARG A 56 18.07 -3.36 19.78
C ARG A 56 19.57 -3.36 19.97
N HIS A 57 20.27 -2.35 19.43
CA HIS A 57 21.69 -2.19 19.71
C HIS A 57 21.91 -1.68 21.14
N GLU A 58 22.05 -2.64 22.05
CA GLU A 58 23.01 -2.73 23.16
C GLU A 58 22.89 -4.18 23.70
N ASN A 59 23.73 -5.09 23.20
CA ASN A 59 23.87 -6.48 23.66
C ASN A 59 22.63 -7.40 23.59
N SER A 60 21.73 -7.24 22.61
CA SER A 60 20.66 -8.21 22.35
C SER A 60 20.50 -8.48 20.86
N TYR A 61 20.22 -9.74 20.48
CA TYR A 61 19.83 -10.13 19.12
C TYR A 61 18.31 -10.03 18.89
N LYS A 62 17.61 -9.24 19.73
CA LYS A 62 16.16 -9.15 19.70
C LYS A 62 15.75 -7.93 18.87
N CYS A 63 15.12 -8.22 17.73
CA CYS A 63 14.38 -7.23 16.98
C CYS A 63 13.03 -6.98 17.67
N GLU A 64 12.62 -5.72 17.74
CA GLU A 64 11.37 -5.31 18.40
C GLU A 64 10.63 -4.31 17.51
N PHE A 65 9.31 -4.25 17.66
CA PHE A 65 8.53 -3.18 17.05
C PHE A 65 8.74 -1.87 17.83
N ARG A 66 8.79 -0.77 17.08
CA ARG A 66 8.77 0.59 17.60
C ARG A 66 7.87 1.47 16.76
N VAL A 67 7.11 2.34 17.43
CA VAL A 67 6.32 3.38 16.78
C VAL A 67 7.28 4.43 16.22
N SER A 68 7.13 4.70 14.93
CA SER A 68 7.82 5.77 14.23
C SER A 68 6.81 6.87 13.93
N LEU A 69 6.96 7.99 14.64
CA LEU A 69 6.17 9.18 14.39
C LEU A 69 6.74 9.97 13.18
N PRO A 70 5.89 10.64 12.39
CA PRO A 70 6.32 11.54 11.35
C PRO A 70 7.27 12.60 11.92
N LYS A 71 8.39 12.82 11.23
CA LYS A 71 9.39 13.82 11.65
C LYS A 71 8.95 15.26 11.36
N THR A 72 7.88 15.43 10.58
CA THR A 72 7.37 16.72 10.07
C THR A 72 5.86 16.64 9.91
N ASP A 73 5.17 17.78 10.01
CA ASP A 73 3.71 17.87 9.81
C ASP A 73 3.25 17.31 8.46
N ALA A 74 4.06 17.45 7.40
CA ALA A 74 3.77 16.89 6.08
C ALA A 74 3.64 15.36 6.03
N GLY A 75 4.12 14.65 7.06
CA GLY A 75 3.93 13.20 7.17
C GLY A 75 2.61 12.81 7.84
N ILE A 76 1.92 13.76 8.48
CA ILE A 76 0.57 13.60 9.02
C ILE A 76 -0.42 13.99 7.91
N ARG A 77 -1.25 13.05 7.48
CA ARG A 77 -2.20 13.29 6.38
C ARG A 77 -3.48 12.48 6.55
N SER A 78 -4.54 12.99 5.94
CA SER A 78 -5.82 12.28 5.81
C SER A 78 -5.96 11.73 4.40
N VAL A 79 -6.27 10.45 4.27
CA VAL A 79 -6.48 9.77 2.99
C VAL A 79 -7.94 9.33 2.90
N PRO A 80 -8.73 9.91 1.97
CA PRO A 80 -10.08 9.43 1.70
C PRO A 80 -10.06 7.97 1.21
N MET A 81 -10.98 7.15 1.69
CA MET A 81 -11.06 5.74 1.29
C MET A 81 -11.72 5.61 -0.08
N MET A 82 -11.06 4.90 -0.99
CA MET A 82 -11.74 4.33 -2.14
C MET A 82 -12.68 3.21 -1.70
N GLN A 83 -13.75 2.96 -2.45
CA GLN A 83 -14.73 1.91 -2.12
C GLN A 83 -14.08 0.54 -1.83
N PRO A 84 -13.11 0.05 -2.62
CA PRO A 84 -12.45 -1.23 -2.31
C PRO A 84 -11.69 -1.24 -0.98
N VAL A 85 -11.16 -0.09 -0.54
CA VAL A 85 -10.48 0.02 0.77
C VAL A 85 -11.48 -0.02 1.90
N TYR A 86 -12.60 0.68 1.75
CA TYR A 86 -13.70 0.65 2.71
C TYR A 86 -14.23 -0.78 2.88
N ASP A 87 -14.47 -1.49 1.78
CA ASP A 87 -15.01 -2.85 1.82
C ASP A 87 -14.06 -3.81 2.56
N VAL A 88 -12.76 -3.79 2.24
CA VAL A 88 -11.80 -4.68 2.93
C VAL A 88 -11.61 -4.32 4.39
N LEU A 89 -11.67 -3.04 4.77
CA LEU A 89 -11.59 -2.64 6.18
C LEU A 89 -12.85 -3.04 6.94
N LYS A 90 -14.02 -2.96 6.31
CA LYS A 90 -15.27 -3.43 6.91
C LYS A 90 -15.21 -4.94 7.16
N ASP A 91 -14.83 -5.73 6.15
CA ASP A 91 -14.71 -7.18 6.27
C ASP A 91 -13.66 -7.57 7.33
N GLU A 92 -12.55 -6.83 7.39
CA GLU A 92 -11.49 -7.03 8.40
C GLU A 92 -11.99 -6.75 9.82
N TYR A 93 -12.80 -5.69 10.00
CA TYR A 93 -13.41 -5.35 11.29
C TYR A 93 -14.40 -6.42 11.75
N GLU A 94 -15.26 -6.90 10.83
CA GLU A 94 -16.20 -7.98 11.10
C GLU A 94 -15.47 -9.26 11.51
N ARG A 95 -14.42 -9.65 10.78
CA ARG A 95 -13.59 -10.80 11.13
C ARG A 95 -12.96 -10.67 12.52
N GLN A 96 -12.37 -9.52 12.84
CA GLN A 96 -11.74 -9.29 14.14
C GLN A 96 -12.74 -9.17 15.29
N THR A 97 -13.99 -8.81 15.01
CA THR A 97 -15.08 -8.85 16.00
C THR A 97 -15.38 -10.30 16.42
N GLU A 98 -15.25 -11.25 15.49
CA GLU A 98 -15.45 -12.69 15.76
C GLU A 98 -14.20 -13.38 16.31
N GLU A 99 -13.03 -13.07 15.76
CA GLU A 99 -11.75 -13.74 16.07
C GLU A 99 -10.97 -13.10 17.22
N GLY A 100 -11.25 -11.83 17.53
CA GLY A 100 -10.51 -10.99 18.47
C GLY A 100 -9.65 -9.93 17.79
N PHE A 101 -9.58 -8.75 18.42
CA PHE A 101 -8.72 -7.65 17.99
C PHE A 101 -7.27 -7.83 18.44
N CYS A 102 -6.36 -7.09 17.80
CA CYS A 102 -4.96 -7.06 18.21
C CYS A 102 -4.79 -6.43 19.61
N GLU A 103 -4.25 -7.20 20.56
CA GLU A 103 -3.93 -6.75 21.92
C GLU A 103 -2.45 -6.35 22.10
N GLU A 104 -1.62 -6.50 21.05
CA GLU A 104 -0.20 -6.14 21.13
C GLU A 104 -0.04 -4.65 21.44
N TYR A 105 0.87 -4.34 22.36
CA TYR A 105 1.12 -2.97 22.82
C TYR A 105 2.53 -2.54 22.44
N VAL A 106 2.64 -1.56 21.55
CA VAL A 106 3.92 -1.01 21.08
C VAL A 106 3.96 0.49 21.38
N ASP A 107 4.90 0.90 22.24
CA ASP A 107 5.17 2.32 22.57
C ASP A 107 3.92 3.17 22.89
N GLY A 108 2.91 2.60 23.55
CA GLY A 108 1.69 3.34 23.87
C GLY A 108 0.48 3.03 23.00
N MET A 109 0.66 2.24 21.93
CA MET A 109 -0.35 2.03 20.90
C MET A 109 -0.75 0.55 20.79
N THR A 110 -2.04 0.29 20.57
CA THR A 110 -2.63 -1.04 20.35
C THR A 110 -3.79 -0.97 19.35
N GLY A 111 -4.45 -2.10 19.07
CA GLY A 111 -5.57 -2.16 18.11
C GLY A 111 -5.11 -2.09 16.66
N PHE A 112 -3.93 -2.63 16.35
CA PHE A 112 -3.39 -2.72 15.00
C PHE A 112 -4.29 -3.57 14.10
N ILE A 113 -4.58 -3.07 12.89
CA ILE A 113 -5.51 -3.71 11.96
C ILE A 113 -4.86 -4.95 11.33
N PHE A 114 -3.67 -4.82 10.75
CA PHE A 114 -3.09 -5.89 9.94
C PHE A 114 -2.12 -6.75 10.71
N THR A 115 -2.63 -7.87 11.22
CA THR A 115 -1.89 -8.82 12.06
C THR A 115 -1.67 -10.16 11.39
N ASN A 116 -0.65 -10.88 11.87
CA ASN A 116 -0.42 -12.26 11.49
C ASN A 116 -1.29 -13.21 12.34
N ARG A 117 -1.25 -14.51 12.03
CA ARG A 117 -2.02 -15.57 12.73
C ARG A 117 -1.82 -15.66 14.25
N PHE A 118 -0.83 -14.98 14.80
CA PHE A 118 -0.55 -14.92 16.25
C PHE A 118 -1.04 -13.62 16.88
N GLY A 119 -1.81 -12.79 16.16
CA GLY A 119 -2.32 -11.50 16.64
C GLY A 119 -1.29 -10.37 16.66
N MET A 120 -0.06 -10.62 16.16
CA MET A 120 1.02 -9.62 16.14
C MET A 120 1.05 -8.85 14.83
N PRO A 121 1.42 -7.56 14.82
CA PRO A 121 1.64 -6.80 13.59
C PRO A 121 2.62 -7.52 12.64
N HIS A 122 2.42 -7.35 11.33
CA HIS A 122 3.40 -7.83 10.36
C HIS A 122 4.72 -7.06 10.49
N ASN A 123 5.85 -7.68 10.16
CA ASN A 123 7.08 -6.92 9.88
C ASN A 123 7.30 -6.81 8.36
N PRO A 124 8.00 -5.77 7.87
CA PRO A 124 8.22 -5.57 6.43
C PRO A 124 8.86 -6.77 5.73
N GLN A 125 9.76 -7.49 6.40
CA GLN A 125 10.43 -8.67 5.83
C GLN A 125 9.45 -9.83 5.65
N ALA A 126 8.50 -10.03 6.57
CA ALA A 126 7.45 -11.02 6.45
C ALA A 126 6.56 -10.73 5.24
N VAL A 127 6.19 -9.46 5.04
CA VAL A 127 5.43 -9.02 3.86
C VAL A 127 6.19 -9.31 2.57
N ASN A 128 7.48 -8.93 2.49
CA ASN A 128 8.30 -9.19 1.30
C ASN A 128 8.47 -10.71 1.03
N ARG A 129 8.59 -11.54 2.08
CA ARG A 129 8.60 -13.00 1.92
C ARG A 129 7.27 -13.53 1.41
N ALA A 130 6.14 -12.98 1.85
CA ALA A 130 4.82 -13.35 1.34
C ALA A 130 4.69 -12.98 -0.14
N ILE A 131 5.05 -11.76 -0.54
CA ILE A 131 5.08 -11.33 -1.95
C ILE A 131 5.91 -12.30 -2.79
N LYS A 132 7.14 -12.62 -2.34
CA LYS A 132 8.01 -13.59 -3.01
C LYS A 132 7.32 -14.93 -3.22
N ARG A 133 6.69 -15.49 -2.19
CA ARG A 133 5.98 -16.78 -2.26
C ARG A 133 4.78 -16.72 -3.22
N ILE A 134 4.02 -15.64 -3.20
CA ILE A 134 2.85 -15.43 -4.06
C ILE A 134 3.29 -15.34 -5.53
N VAL A 135 4.32 -14.55 -5.83
CA VAL A 135 4.86 -14.41 -7.19
C VAL A 135 5.40 -15.75 -7.71
N ASP A 136 6.11 -16.50 -6.87
CA ASP A 136 6.62 -17.83 -7.26
C ASP A 136 5.51 -18.82 -7.56
N ALA A 137 4.50 -18.89 -6.70
CA ALA A 137 3.35 -19.77 -6.91
C ALA A 137 2.59 -19.38 -8.18
N HIS A 138 2.30 -18.10 -8.35
CA HIS A 138 1.63 -17.59 -9.56
C HIS A 138 2.40 -17.97 -10.83
N ASN A 139 3.71 -17.69 -10.87
CA ASN A 139 4.51 -17.91 -12.07
C ASN A 139 4.64 -19.39 -12.39
N ALA A 140 4.80 -20.25 -11.39
CA ALA A 140 4.84 -21.71 -11.60
C ALA A 140 3.49 -22.24 -12.16
N GLU A 141 2.36 -21.78 -11.62
CA GLU A 141 1.03 -22.15 -12.13
C GLU A 141 0.78 -21.61 -13.54
N GLU A 142 1.22 -20.38 -13.80
CA GLU A 142 1.09 -19.72 -15.10
C GLU A 142 1.90 -20.41 -16.20
N GLU A 143 3.11 -20.88 -15.90
CA GLU A 143 3.90 -21.68 -16.84
C GLU A 143 3.18 -22.96 -17.26
N VAL A 144 2.54 -23.65 -16.31
CA VAL A 144 1.77 -24.87 -16.58
C VAL A 144 0.52 -24.55 -17.41
N ARG A 145 -0.21 -23.49 -17.03
CA ARG A 145 -1.43 -23.04 -17.72
C ARG A 145 -1.14 -22.60 -19.15
N ALA A 146 -0.11 -21.77 -19.35
CA ALA A 146 0.29 -21.26 -20.66
C ALA A 146 0.69 -22.39 -21.62
N LYS A 147 1.42 -23.41 -21.14
CA LYS A 147 1.74 -24.62 -21.92
C LYS A 147 0.49 -25.38 -22.35
N LYS A 148 -0.49 -25.55 -21.45
CA LYS A 148 -1.77 -26.21 -21.76
C LYS A 148 -2.58 -25.41 -22.80
N GLU A 149 -2.55 -24.09 -22.70
CA GLU A 149 -3.25 -23.16 -23.59
C GLU A 149 -2.48 -22.82 -24.88
N LYS A 150 -1.25 -23.34 -25.04
CA LYS A 150 -0.34 -23.07 -26.17
C LYS A 150 -0.10 -21.58 -26.41
N ARG A 151 0.10 -20.83 -25.33
CA ARG A 151 0.45 -19.40 -25.37
C ARG A 151 1.73 -19.16 -24.58
N GLU A 152 2.32 -17.98 -24.77
CA GLU A 152 3.43 -17.52 -23.93
C GLU A 152 2.94 -17.25 -22.49
N PRO A 153 3.76 -17.59 -21.46
CA PRO A 153 3.42 -17.34 -20.08
C PRO A 153 3.56 -15.86 -19.73
N VAL A 154 2.58 -15.34 -18.97
CA VAL A 154 2.60 -13.98 -18.44
C VAL A 154 3.23 -13.98 -17.06
N ILE A 155 4.56 -13.86 -17.04
CA ILE A 155 5.35 -13.92 -15.82
C ILE A 155 5.33 -12.57 -15.08
N ILE A 156 5.07 -12.63 -13.77
CA ILE A 156 5.17 -11.47 -12.89
C ILE A 156 6.63 -11.32 -12.44
N PRO A 157 7.30 -10.18 -12.72
CA PRO A 157 8.65 -9.94 -12.23
C PRO A 157 8.72 -9.94 -10.70
N ARG A 158 9.91 -10.17 -10.15
CA ARG A 158 10.13 -10.03 -8.70
C ARG A 158 9.96 -8.58 -8.28
N PHE A 159 9.24 -8.36 -7.19
CA PHE A 159 9.09 -7.04 -6.57
C PHE A 159 9.03 -7.10 -5.05
N SER A 160 9.18 -5.94 -4.42
CA SER A 160 9.03 -5.73 -2.98
C SER A 160 7.79 -4.88 -2.68
N CYS A 161 7.41 -4.79 -1.41
CA CYS A 161 6.26 -4.00 -0.96
C CYS A 161 6.29 -2.52 -1.40
N HIS A 162 7.46 -1.95 -1.71
CA HIS A 162 7.57 -0.58 -2.25
C HIS A 162 6.81 -0.40 -3.57
N ILE A 163 6.69 -1.44 -4.39
CA ILE A 163 6.00 -1.37 -5.67
C ILE A 163 4.50 -1.08 -5.52
N PHE A 164 3.85 -1.47 -4.42
CA PHE A 164 2.44 -1.12 -4.20
C PHE A 164 2.25 0.41 -4.13
N ARG A 165 3.09 1.09 -3.35
CA ARG A 165 3.07 2.54 -3.25
C ARG A 165 3.45 3.22 -4.56
N HIS A 166 4.47 2.72 -5.26
CA HIS A 166 4.82 3.26 -6.59
C HIS A 166 3.66 3.10 -7.57
N THR A 167 2.99 1.94 -7.58
CA THR A 167 1.84 1.68 -8.45
C THR A 167 0.71 2.66 -8.15
N PHE A 168 0.37 2.87 -6.86
CA PHE A 168 -0.62 3.87 -6.47
C PHE A 168 -0.21 5.26 -6.97
N ALA A 169 1.04 5.68 -6.74
CA ALA A 169 1.54 6.99 -7.13
C ALA A 169 1.46 7.20 -8.65
N SER A 170 1.92 6.25 -9.45
CA SER A 170 1.86 6.32 -10.91
C SER A 170 0.42 6.39 -11.41
N ARG A 171 -0.47 5.54 -10.91
CA ARG A 171 -1.90 5.57 -11.27
C ARG A 171 -2.59 6.85 -10.84
N PHE A 172 -2.19 7.42 -9.70
CA PHE A 172 -2.72 8.69 -9.25
C PHE A 172 -2.24 9.84 -10.13
N CYS A 173 -0.96 9.87 -10.49
CA CYS A 173 -0.39 10.86 -11.42
C CYS A 173 -0.97 10.76 -12.84
N GLU A 174 -1.42 9.58 -13.28
CA GLU A 174 -2.12 9.42 -14.56
C GLU A 174 -3.49 10.11 -14.59
N ASN A 175 -4.13 10.29 -13.43
CA ASN A 175 -5.50 10.82 -13.31
C ASN A 175 -5.58 12.20 -12.67
N GLU A 176 -4.56 12.62 -11.93
CA GLU A 176 -4.47 13.92 -11.29
C GLU A 176 -3.30 14.72 -11.86
N THR A 177 -3.55 15.98 -12.20
CA THR A 177 -2.54 16.90 -12.76
C THR A 177 -2.03 17.90 -11.73
N ASN A 178 -2.73 18.03 -10.60
CA ASN A 178 -2.34 18.89 -9.50
C ASN A 178 -1.30 18.21 -8.61
N VAL A 179 -0.03 18.57 -8.85
CA VAL A 179 1.13 18.06 -8.09
C VAL A 179 1.01 18.30 -6.59
N LYS A 180 0.34 19.38 -6.13
CA LYS A 180 0.16 19.63 -4.69
C LYS A 180 -0.77 18.60 -4.05
N VAL A 181 -1.87 18.26 -4.73
CA VAL A 181 -2.80 17.21 -4.26
C VAL A 181 -2.08 15.87 -4.20
N ILE A 182 -1.28 15.56 -5.22
CA ILE A 182 -0.45 14.34 -5.23
C ILE A 182 0.54 14.34 -4.07
N GLN A 183 1.25 15.44 -3.84
CA GLN A 183 2.21 15.56 -2.76
C GLN A 183 1.56 15.37 -1.38
N GLU A 184 0.38 15.96 -1.16
CA GLU A 184 -0.38 15.88 0.09
C GLU A 184 -0.84 14.45 0.38
N VAL A 185 -1.48 13.78 -0.59
CA VAL A 185 -1.93 12.38 -0.45
C VAL A 185 -0.76 11.43 -0.26
N MET A 186 0.36 11.68 -0.96
CA MET A 186 1.56 10.86 -0.82
C MET A 186 2.31 11.14 0.50
N GLY A 187 2.15 12.31 1.12
CA GLY A 187 2.92 12.70 2.31
C GLY A 187 4.42 12.78 1.99
N HIS A 188 4.76 13.42 0.85
CA HIS A 188 6.15 13.71 0.48
C HIS A 188 6.53 15.11 0.98
N SER A 189 7.48 15.17 1.93
CA SER A 189 8.05 16.46 2.37
C SER A 189 8.83 17.16 1.26
N ASP A 190 9.46 16.38 0.36
CA ASP A 190 10.15 16.88 -0.82
C ASP A 190 9.34 16.61 -2.09
N ILE A 191 9.00 17.69 -2.79
CA ILE A 191 8.26 17.66 -4.06
C ILE A 191 9.05 16.97 -5.18
N SER A 192 10.38 16.90 -5.08
CA SER A 192 11.24 16.26 -6.10
C SER A 192 10.88 14.78 -6.30
N THR A 193 10.48 14.08 -5.22
CA THR A 193 10.08 12.67 -5.28
C THR A 193 8.79 12.51 -6.09
N THR A 194 7.83 13.42 -5.90
CA THR A 194 6.59 13.46 -6.68
C THR A 194 6.85 13.82 -8.13
N MET A 195 7.73 14.81 -8.38
CA MET A 195 8.08 15.25 -9.72
C MET A 195 8.82 14.18 -10.53
N ASN A 196 9.67 13.36 -9.92
CA ASN A 196 10.33 12.25 -10.60
C ASN A 196 9.31 11.21 -11.10
N ILE A 197 8.36 10.83 -10.25
CA ILE A 197 7.27 9.91 -10.62
C ILE A 197 6.39 10.53 -11.71
N TYR A 198 6.04 11.80 -11.56
CA TYR A 198 5.24 12.53 -12.55
C TYR A 198 5.96 12.64 -13.89
N ALA A 199 7.26 12.91 -13.91
CA ALA A 199 8.05 13.01 -15.15
C ALA A 199 8.10 11.67 -15.91
N GLU A 200 8.25 10.55 -15.19
CA GLU A 200 8.19 9.21 -15.80
C GLU A 200 6.83 8.95 -16.48
N VAL A 201 5.73 9.31 -15.82
CA VAL A 201 4.37 9.19 -16.38
C VAL A 201 4.15 10.18 -17.54
N SER A 202 4.59 11.43 -17.35
CA SER A 202 4.36 12.53 -18.28
C SER A 202 5.09 12.39 -19.60
N ASN A 203 6.19 11.63 -19.69
CA ASN A 203 6.86 11.35 -20.97
C ASN A 203 5.92 10.70 -22.01
N HIS A 204 4.82 10.06 -21.57
CA HIS A 204 3.75 9.56 -22.43
C HIS A 204 2.60 10.56 -22.67
N VAL A 205 2.48 11.60 -21.84
CA VAL A 205 1.32 12.51 -21.76
C VAL A 205 1.58 13.84 -22.48
N THR A 206 2.84 14.23 -22.71
CA THR A 206 3.21 15.55 -23.28
C THR A 206 2.50 15.87 -24.59
N LYS A 207 2.30 14.85 -25.45
CA LYS A 207 1.60 15.02 -26.74
C LYS A 207 0.11 15.28 -26.53
N ALA A 208 -0.55 14.51 -25.67
CA ALA A 208 -1.99 14.65 -25.38
C ALA A 208 -2.30 15.98 -24.66
N SER A 209 -1.42 16.44 -23.75
CA SER A 209 -1.57 17.73 -23.08
C SER A 209 -1.46 18.90 -24.04
N LEU A 210 -0.51 18.85 -24.99
CA LEU A 210 -0.38 19.88 -26.04
C LEU A 210 -1.55 19.85 -27.03
N GLU A 211 -2.07 18.67 -27.38
CA GLU A 211 -3.27 18.54 -28.22
C GLU A 211 -4.53 19.06 -27.52
N ASN A 212 -4.69 18.81 -26.22
CA ASN A 212 -5.80 19.37 -25.44
C ASN A 212 -5.68 20.88 -25.24
N LEU A 213 -4.45 21.39 -25.04
CA LEU A 213 -4.22 22.83 -25.03
C LEU A 213 -4.60 23.44 -26.37
N ALA A 214 -4.13 22.86 -27.50
CA ALA A 214 -4.48 23.35 -28.83
C ALA A 214 -5.99 23.34 -29.12
N LYS A 215 -6.75 22.40 -28.56
CA LYS A 215 -8.22 22.37 -28.67
C LYS A 215 -8.94 23.45 -27.85
N ASN A 216 -8.36 23.86 -26.72
CA ASN A 216 -9.00 24.74 -25.75
C ASN A 216 -8.42 26.16 -25.75
N LEU A 217 -7.33 26.40 -26.46
CA LEU A 217 -6.66 27.68 -26.56
C LEU A 217 -7.24 28.47 -27.74
N ASP A 218 -8.23 29.31 -27.47
CA ASP A 218 -8.88 30.19 -28.45
C ASP A 218 -8.03 31.47 -28.71
N VAL A 219 -6.76 31.27 -29.03
CA VAL A 219 -5.74 32.32 -29.21
C VAL A 219 -5.08 32.24 -30.59
N PHE A 220 -5.40 31.21 -31.38
CA PHE A 220 -5.00 31.05 -32.77
C PHE A 220 -6.19 30.65 -33.65
#